data_AF-A0A838V644-F1
#
_entry.id   AF-A0A838V644-F1
#
_cell.length_a   1.000
_cell.length_b   1.000
_cell.length_c   1.000
_cell.angle_alpha   90.00
_cell.angle_beta   90.00
_cell.angle_gamma   90.00
#
_symmetry.space_group_name_H-M   'P 1'
#
loop_
_entity.id
_entity.type
_entity.pdbx_description
1 polymer ?
#
loop_
_entity_poly.entity_id
_entity_poly.type
_entity_poly.pdbx_seq_one_letter_code
_entity_poly.pdbx_strand_id
1 'polypeptide(L)'
;NHVGFTSSIQAKDRPALTARLETMIEAPGFTGKAPGGPSRWTNARSAEWQPLRPEIVVEVRYNQVTGDRFRHGTRLLRWRPDKAPEQCGMEQLHHELRPAELADVIAA
;
A
#
# COMPACT_ATOMS: atom_id res chain seq x y z
N ASN A 1 -6.58 1.34 -7.87
CA ASN A 1 -5.41 2.23 -8.05
C ASN A 1 -4.26 1.77 -7.17
N HIS A 2 -3.03 1.78 -7.68
CA HIS A 2 -1.82 1.52 -6.88
C HIS A 2 -1.44 2.78 -6.09
N VAL A 3 -1.54 2.71 -4.76
CA VAL A 3 -1.31 3.85 -3.84
C VAL A 3 0.07 3.82 -3.16
N GLY A 4 0.79 2.71 -3.19
CA GLY A 4 2.10 2.57 -2.55
C GLY A 4 2.42 1.13 -2.18
N PHE A 5 3.47 0.95 -1.36
CA PHE A 5 3.94 -0.36 -0.91
C PHE A 5 4.38 -0.32 0.57
N THR A 6 4.46 -1.50 1.19
CA THR A 6 5.09 -1.70 2.49
C THR A 6 6.32 -2.60 2.35
N SER A 7 7.36 -2.30 3.11
CA SER A 7 8.56 -3.14 3.24
C SER A 7 8.79 -3.64 4.66
N SER A 8 7.85 -3.38 5.58
CA SER A 8 8.00 -3.66 7.01
C SER A 8 7.65 -5.10 7.41
N ILE A 9 7.72 -6.04 6.47
CA ILE A 9 7.53 -7.48 6.72
C ILE A 9 8.84 -8.06 7.24
N GLN A 10 8.79 -8.70 8.41
CA GLN A 10 9.97 -9.28 9.05
C GLN A 10 10.53 -10.41 8.18
N ALA A 11 11.86 -10.54 8.14
CA ALA A 11 12.54 -11.51 7.29
C ALA A 11 12.02 -12.95 7.49
N LYS A 12 11.74 -13.34 8.74
CA LYS A 12 11.22 -14.67 9.09
C LYS A 12 9.83 -14.96 8.52
N ASP A 13 9.01 -13.93 8.29
CA ASP A 13 7.62 -14.08 7.82
C ASP A 13 7.55 -14.07 6.28
N ARG A 14 8.59 -13.59 5.61
CA ARG A 14 8.61 -13.44 4.14
C ARG A 14 8.41 -14.76 3.40
N PRO A 15 9.09 -15.88 3.72
CA PRO A 15 8.94 -17.10 2.93
C PRO A 15 7.50 -17.63 2.93
N ALA A 16 6.87 -17.69 4.10
CA ALA A 16 5.49 -18.15 4.24
C ALA A 16 4.50 -17.19 3.54
N LEU A 17 4.72 -15.88 3.65
CA LEU A 17 3.90 -14.90 2.96
C LEU A 17 4.07 -15.01 1.43
N THR A 18 5.29 -15.14 0.92
CA THR A 18 5.54 -15.32 -0.52
C THR A 18 4.81 -16.53 -1.06
N ALA A 19 4.96 -17.70 -0.42
CA ALA A 19 4.27 -18.92 -0.85
C ALA A 19 2.75 -18.73 -0.91
N ARG A 20 2.17 -18.02 0.06
CA ARG A 20 0.74 -17.68 0.06
C ARG A 20 0.35 -16.72 -1.07
N LEU A 21 1.15 -15.68 -1.32
CA LEU A 21 0.85 -14.71 -2.38
C LEU A 21 0.99 -15.35 -3.78
N GLU A 22 1.91 -16.30 -3.96
CA GLU A 22 2.08 -17.02 -5.22
C GLU A 22 0.83 -17.83 -5.60
N THR A 23 0.12 -18.43 -4.63
CA THR A 23 -1.14 -19.13 -4.92
C THR A 23 -2.30 -18.20 -5.31
N MET A 24 -2.11 -16.89 -5.17
CA MET A 24 -3.12 -15.87 -5.44
C MET A 24 -2.84 -15.07 -6.71
N ILE A 25 -1.79 -15.41 -7.47
CA ILE A 25 -1.46 -14.71 -8.71
C ILE A 25 -2.59 -14.90 -9.72
N GLU A 26 -3.24 -13.80 -10.07
CA GLU A 26 -4.39 -13.81 -10.97
C GLU A 26 -4.57 -12.43 -11.62
N ALA A 27 -4.83 -12.40 -12.92
CA ALA A 27 -5.20 -11.19 -13.66
C ALA A 27 -6.74 -11.06 -13.75
N PRO A 28 -7.30 -9.84 -13.82
CA PRO A 28 -6.61 -8.56 -13.92
C PRO A 28 -6.13 -8.04 -12.56
N GLY A 29 -5.01 -7.31 -12.56
CA GLY A 29 -4.52 -6.58 -11.38
C GLY A 29 -5.18 -5.21 -11.23
N PHE A 30 -4.36 -4.20 -10.92
CA PHE A 30 -4.83 -2.81 -10.82
C PHE A 30 -5.51 -2.33 -12.11
N THR A 31 -6.73 -1.81 -11.99
CA THR A 31 -7.53 -1.24 -13.11
C THR A 31 -7.27 0.25 -13.37
N GLY A 32 -6.49 0.92 -12.51
CA GLY A 32 -6.10 2.33 -12.65
C GLY A 32 -4.58 2.48 -12.73
N LYS A 33 -4.00 3.41 -11.97
CA LYS A 33 -2.52 3.48 -11.82
C LYS A 33 -1.99 2.11 -11.38
N ALA A 34 -0.98 1.55 -12.06
CA ALA A 34 -0.36 0.26 -11.75
C ALA A 34 1.15 0.42 -11.44
N PRO A 35 1.80 -0.55 -10.75
CA PRO A 35 3.25 -0.59 -10.59
C PRO A 35 3.97 -0.92 -11.92
N GLY A 36 5.31 -0.88 -11.91
CA GLY A 36 6.14 -1.39 -13.01
C GLY A 36 6.43 -0.42 -14.17
N GLY A 37 6.09 0.87 -14.04
CA GLY A 37 6.51 1.88 -15.01
C GLY A 37 8.04 2.11 -15.01
N PRO A 38 8.60 2.65 -16.11
CA PRO A 38 10.04 2.90 -16.23
C PRO A 38 10.54 3.84 -15.12
N SER A 39 11.68 3.49 -14.51
CA SER A 39 12.31 4.27 -13.45
C SER A 39 13.66 4.80 -13.90
N ARG A 40 13.83 6.13 -13.87
CA ARG A 40 15.11 6.81 -14.16
C ARG A 40 16.23 6.52 -13.16
N TRP A 41 15.89 5.90 -12.03
CA TRP A 41 16.79 5.70 -10.89
C TRP A 41 17.07 4.22 -10.59
N THR A 42 16.64 3.30 -11.47
CA THR A 42 16.77 1.86 -11.22
C THR A 42 17.55 1.19 -12.33
N ASN A 43 18.82 0.89 -12.05
CA ASN A 43 19.77 0.40 -13.05
C ASN A 43 19.85 -1.14 -13.06
N ALA A 44 19.46 -1.81 -11.96
CA ALA A 44 19.69 -3.25 -11.77
C ALA A 44 18.61 -4.01 -10.96
N ARG A 45 17.59 -3.34 -10.40
CA ARG A 45 16.48 -4.01 -9.69
C ARG A 45 15.29 -4.14 -10.64
N SER A 46 14.69 -5.33 -10.69
CA SER A 46 13.47 -5.56 -11.45
C SER A 46 12.34 -4.67 -10.92
N ALA A 47 11.60 -4.05 -11.84
CA ALA A 47 10.36 -3.33 -11.55
C ALA A 47 9.11 -4.22 -11.80
N GLU A 48 9.33 -5.50 -12.10
CA GLU A 48 8.26 -6.46 -12.32
C GLU A 48 7.40 -6.61 -11.07
N TRP A 49 6.10 -6.78 -11.31
CA TRP A 49 5.12 -7.08 -10.29
C TRP A 49 4.15 -8.10 -10.88
N GLN A 50 3.51 -8.88 -10.01
CA GLN A 50 2.50 -9.85 -10.41
C GLN A 50 1.14 -9.41 -9.87
N PRO A 51 0.06 -9.50 -10.67
CA PRO A 51 -1.28 -9.21 -10.19
C PRO A 51 -1.72 -10.32 -9.24
N LEU A 52 -2.40 -9.93 -8.16
CA LEU A 52 -2.94 -10.84 -7.18
C LEU A 52 -4.45 -10.66 -7.11
N ARG A 53 -5.18 -11.76 -6.92
CA ARG A 53 -6.61 -11.70 -6.58
C ARG A 53 -6.80 -10.93 -5.25
N PRO A 54 -7.67 -9.91 -5.17
CA PRO A 54 -7.88 -9.17 -3.93
C PRO A 54 -8.61 -10.04 -2.90
N GLU A 55 -7.89 -10.60 -1.93
CA GLU A 55 -8.50 -11.33 -0.80
C GLU A 55 -7.90 -10.95 0.57
N ILE A 56 -6.66 -10.48 0.60
CA ILE A 56 -5.97 -10.19 1.86
C ILE A 56 -5.95 -8.69 2.12
N VAL A 57 -6.50 -8.30 3.27
CA VAL A 57 -6.50 -6.90 3.73
C VAL A 57 -5.54 -6.74 4.90
N VAL A 58 -4.81 -5.63 4.88
CA VAL A 58 -3.91 -5.19 5.96
C VAL A 58 -4.21 -3.76 6.35
N GLU A 59 -3.92 -3.43 7.60
CA GLU A 59 -3.87 -2.06 8.08
C GLU A 59 -2.43 -1.55 7.99
N VAL A 60 -2.25 -0.36 7.42
CA VAL A 60 -0.95 0.28 7.28
C VAL A 60 -0.96 1.68 7.88
N ARG A 61 0.19 2.09 8.42
CA ARG A 61 0.46 3.49 8.78
C ARG A 61 1.31 4.13 7.70
N TYR A 62 0.92 5.33 7.29
CA TYR A 62 1.62 6.21 6.36
C TYR A 62 1.78 7.61 6.95
N ASN A 63 2.60 8.46 6.33
CA ASN A 63 2.86 9.83 6.84
C ASN A 63 2.26 10.93 5.96
N GLN A 64 2.44 10.86 4.65
CA GLN A 64 2.07 11.90 3.70
C GLN A 64 1.43 11.29 2.47
N VAL A 65 0.50 12.02 1.86
CA VAL A 65 -0.12 11.69 0.59
C VAL A 65 0.22 12.74 -0.46
N THR A 66 0.62 12.31 -1.66
CA THR A 66 0.85 13.19 -2.81
C THR A 66 0.34 12.52 -4.09
N GLY A 67 -0.56 13.18 -4.82
CA GLY A 67 -1.10 12.68 -6.09
C GLY A 67 -1.76 11.30 -5.98
N ASP A 68 -2.55 11.11 -4.92
CA ASP A 68 -3.28 9.87 -4.55
C ASP A 68 -2.38 8.70 -4.16
N ARG A 69 -1.17 8.97 -3.65
CA ARG A 69 -0.21 7.94 -3.26
C ARG A 69 0.43 8.26 -1.93
N PHE A 70 0.73 7.21 -1.17
CA PHE A 70 1.62 7.30 -0.03
C PHE A 70 2.99 7.81 -0.48
N ARG A 71 3.49 8.80 0.25
CA ARG A 71 4.90 9.16 0.21
C ARG A 71 5.67 8.25 1.16
N HIS A 72 6.89 7.86 0.76
CA HIS A 72 7.74 6.91 1.49
C HIS A 72 7.09 5.51 1.62
N GLY A 73 7.78 4.58 2.29
CA GLY A 73 7.25 3.26 2.58
C GLY A 73 6.25 3.29 3.74
N THR A 74 5.23 2.45 3.68
CA THR A 74 4.27 2.31 4.78
C THR A 74 4.68 1.23 5.76
N ARG A 75 4.17 1.32 7.00
CA ARG A 75 4.34 0.29 8.03
C ARG A 75 3.08 -0.56 8.13
N LEU A 76 3.19 -1.85 7.86
CA LEU A 76 2.15 -2.83 8.18
C LEU A 76 1.95 -2.88 9.70
N LEU A 77 0.71 -2.66 10.13
CA LEU A 77 0.31 -2.70 11.53
C LEU A 77 -0.27 -4.07 11.89
N ARG A 78 -1.25 -4.54 11.13
CA ARG A 78 -1.94 -5.82 11.37
C ARG A 78 -2.66 -6.33 10.12
N TRP A 79 -2.93 -7.63 10.10
CA TRP A 79 -3.85 -8.26 9.15
C TRP A 79 -5.30 -7.96 9.54
N ARG A 80 -6.17 -7.84 8.55
CA ARG A 80 -7.60 -7.52 8.73
C ARG A 80 -8.48 -8.58 8.06
N PRO A 81 -8.52 -9.82 8.57
CA PRO A 81 -9.39 -10.87 8.03
C PRO A 81 -10.88 -10.54 8.19
N ASP A 82 -11.19 -9.57 9.04
CA ASP A 82 -12.52 -9.03 9.32
C ASP A 82 -13.01 -8.00 8.28
N LYS A 83 -12.14 -7.58 7.36
CA LYS A 83 -12.44 -6.51 6.40
C LYS A 83 -12.42 -7.04 4.97
N ALA A 84 -13.48 -6.75 4.21
CA ALA A 84 -13.57 -7.12 2.81
C ALA A 84 -12.71 -6.19 1.93
N PRO A 85 -12.04 -6.69 0.88
CA PRO A 85 -11.23 -5.88 -0.03
C PRO A 85 -11.98 -4.69 -0.65
N GLU A 86 -13.27 -4.85 -0.94
CA GLU A 86 -14.13 -3.83 -1.56
C GLU A 86 -14.38 -2.64 -0.62
N GLN A 87 -14.15 -2.81 0.68
CA GLN A 87 -14.22 -1.74 1.67
C GLN A 87 -12.93 -0.91 1.76
N CYS A 88 -11.93 -1.20 0.93
CA CYS A 88 -10.66 -0.48 0.88
C CYS A 88 -10.68 0.52 -0.29
N GLY A 89 -11.42 1.62 -0.12
CA GLY A 89 -11.61 2.65 -1.14
C GLY A 89 -10.61 3.81 -1.08
N MET A 90 -10.61 4.64 -2.14
CA MET A 90 -9.70 5.80 -2.27
C MET A 90 -10.08 6.95 -1.33
N GLU A 91 -11.35 7.03 -0.92
CA GLU A 91 -11.87 8.01 0.03
C GLU A 91 -11.25 7.90 1.43
N GLN A 92 -10.61 6.75 1.74
CA GLN A 92 -9.88 6.54 2.99
C GLN A 92 -8.48 7.17 2.99
N LEU A 93 -8.03 7.69 1.85
CA LEU A 93 -6.73 8.30 1.70
C LEU A 93 -6.80 9.77 2.13
N HIS A 94 -6.24 10.08 3.29
CA HIS A 94 -6.28 11.42 3.87
C HIS A 94 -4.92 12.11 3.75
N HIS A 95 -4.96 13.38 3.41
CA HIS A 95 -3.79 14.25 3.51
C HIS A 95 -3.48 14.60 4.97
N GLU A 96 -2.22 14.93 5.22
CA GLU A 96 -1.82 15.57 6.46
C GLU A 96 -2.62 16.85 6.71
N LEU A 97 -2.91 17.14 7.98
CA LEU A 97 -3.51 18.42 8.36
C LEU A 97 -2.58 19.57 7.97
N ARG A 98 -3.16 20.65 7.45
CA ARG A 98 -2.45 21.91 7.26
C ARG A 98 -2.11 22.50 8.63
N PRO A 99 -1.04 23.33 8.75
CA PRO A 99 -0.67 23.93 10.03
C PRO A 99 -1.83 24.65 10.76
N ALA A 100 -2.72 25.32 10.01
CA ALA A 100 -3.90 25.96 10.57
C ALA A 100 -4.89 24.96 11.20
N GLU A 101 -5.18 23.85 10.52
CA GLU A 101 -6.10 22.81 11.02
C GLU A 101 -5.51 22.04 12.20
N LEU A 102 -4.18 21.87 12.21
CA LEU A 102 -3.48 21.25 13.33
C LEU A 102 -3.56 22.12 14.60
N ALA A 103 -3.50 23.45 14.46
CA ALA A 103 -3.62 24.37 15.59
C ALA A 103 -4.98 24.20 16.30
N ASP A 104 -6.06 24.00 15.54
CA ASP A 104 -7.40 23.78 16.09
C ASP A 104 -7.48 22.46 16.89
N VAL A 105 -6.82 21.39 16.42
CA VAL A 105 -6.78 20.10 17.12
C VAL A 105 -5.98 20.16 18.42
N ILE A 106 -4.89 20.93 18.43
CA ILE A 106 -4.03 21.07 19.63
C ILE A 106 -4.69 21.99 20.68
N ALA A 107 -5.53 22.92 20.25
CA ALA A 107 -6.23 23.85 21.14
C ALA A 107 -7.51 23.27 21.78
N ALA A 108 -7.99 22.12 21.30
CA ALA A 108 -9.15 21.39 21.81
C ALA A 108 -8.78 20.40 22.93
#